data_AF-A0A9E6ZT32-F1
#
_entry.id   AF-A0A9E6ZT32-F1
#
_cell.length_a   1.000
_cell.length_b   1.000
_cell.length_c   1.000
_cell.angle_alpha   90.00
_cell.angle_beta   90.00
_cell.angle_gamma   90.00
#
_symmetry.space_group_name_H-M   'P 1'
#
loop_
_entity.id
_entity.type
_entity.pdbx_description
1 polymer ?
#
loop_
_entity_poly.entity_id
_entity_poly.type
_entity_poly.pdbx_seq_one_letter_code
_entity_poly.pdbx_strand_id
1 'polypeptide(L)'
;MGDSLDDKMTIREAYRTMFLFLEKEWELTGRPDELGSLLGSLSTLEDGLPVDPANWEQWLEAVKAARESTDEITRLHLTKTEVKK
;
A
#
# COMPACT_ATOMS: atom_id res chain seq x y z
N MET A 1 -7.67 28.00 6.17
CA MET A 1 -6.88 27.31 7.22
C MET A 1 -6.62 25.93 6.67
N GLY A 2 -5.47 25.72 6.04
CA GLY A 2 -4.20 25.41 6.73
C GLY A 2 -4.15 23.88 6.81
N ASP A 3 -3.27 23.15 6.17
CA ASP A 3 -1.88 23.42 5.83
C ASP A 3 -1.59 22.91 4.42
N SER A 4 -0.54 23.45 3.78
CA SER A 4 0.18 22.66 2.79
C SER A 4 0.64 21.43 3.54
N LEU A 5 0.00 20.27 3.33
CA LEU A 5 0.64 19.00 3.64
C LEU A 5 2.01 19.10 2.97
N ASP A 6 3.07 18.97 3.77
CA ASP A 6 4.39 18.83 3.18
C ASP A 6 4.28 17.60 2.27
N ASP A 7 4.24 17.81 0.94
CA ASP A 7 4.00 16.75 -0.06
C ASP A 7 5.12 15.70 -0.05
N LYS A 8 6.12 15.87 0.83
CA LYS A 8 7.25 14.96 1.02
C LYS A 8 7.05 14.14 2.29
N MET A 9 6.87 12.84 2.07
CA MET A 9 6.92 11.82 3.11
C MET A 9 8.21 11.03 2.97
N THR A 10 8.76 10.56 4.08
CA THR A 10 9.77 9.50 4.06
C THR A 10 9.14 8.21 3.52
N ILE A 11 9.98 7.30 3.00
CA ILE A 11 9.53 6.00 2.48
C ILE A 11 8.78 5.19 3.55
N ARG A 12 9.19 5.33 4.82
CA ARG A 12 8.55 4.69 5.97
C ARG A 12 7.19 5.28 6.28
N GLU A 13 7.08 6.61 6.31
CA GLU A 13 5.79 7.27 6.50
C GLU A 13 4.82 6.91 5.39
N ALA A 14 5.29 6.81 4.14
CA ALA A 14 4.46 6.37 3.02
C ALA A 14 3.95 4.92 3.19
N TYR A 15 4.78 4.00 3.69
CA TYR A 15 4.33 2.64 4.02
C TYR A 15 3.25 2.65 5.10
N ARG A 16 3.50 3.40 6.19
CA ARG A 16 2.53 3.54 7.29
C ARG A 16 1.21 4.13 6.81
N THR A 17 1.26 5.15 5.95
CA THR A 17 0.07 5.75 5.35
C THR A 17 -0.70 4.75 4.49
N MET A 18 0.00 3.97 3.65
CA MET A 18 -0.61 2.90 2.87
C MET A 18 -1.32 1.88 3.77
N PHE A 19 -0.66 1.42 4.84
CA PHE A 19 -1.24 0.47 5.78
C PHE A 19 -2.51 1.01 6.44
N LEU A 20 -2.43 2.22 7.02
CA LEU A 20 -3.57 2.87 7.68
C LEU A 20 -4.74 3.14 6.72
N PHE A 21 -4.44 3.46 5.47
CA PHE A 21 -5.45 3.64 4.44
C PHE A 21 -6.19 2.32 4.15
N LEU A 22 -5.46 1.22 3.95
CA LEU A 22 -6.06 -0.10 3.73
C LEU A 22 -6.84 -0.61 4.95
N GLU A 23 -6.33 -0.37 6.15
CA GLU A 23 -7.03 -0.69 7.39
C GLU A 23 -8.36 0.05 7.46
N LYS A 24 -8.37 1.33 7.09
CA LYS A 24 -9.60 2.12 7.05
C LYS A 24 -10.61 1.58 6.05
N GLU A 25 -10.16 1.22 4.84
CA GLU A 25 -11.02 0.62 3.83
C GLU A 25 -11.57 -0.74 4.27
N TRP A 26 -10.76 -1.57 4.95
CA TRP A 26 -11.21 -2.84 5.52
C TRP A 26 -12.32 -2.64 6.55
N GLU A 27 -12.20 -1.65 7.44
CA GLU A 27 -13.28 -1.31 8.38
C GLU A 27 -14.56 -0.86 7.67
N LEU A 28 -14.44 0.00 6.66
CA LEU A 28 -15.58 0.59 5.96
C LEU A 28 -16.32 -0.42 5.08
N THR A 29 -15.61 -1.40 4.53
CA THR A 29 -16.17 -2.41 3.61
C THR A 29 -16.73 -3.64 4.32
N GLY A 30 -16.88 -3.58 5.65
CA GLY A 30 -17.44 -4.68 6.43
C GLY A 30 -16.44 -5.79 6.74
N ARG A 31 -15.15 -5.48 6.72
CA ARG A 31 -14.04 -6.37 7.11
C ARG A 31 -13.94 -7.65 6.28
N PRO A 32 -13.84 -7.57 4.94
CA PRO A 32 -13.69 -8.76 4.11
C PRO A 32 -12.41 -9.54 4.47
N ASP A 33 -12.50 -10.87 4.49
CA ASP A 33 -11.42 -11.77 4.94
C ASP A 33 -10.14 -11.65 4.10
N GLU A 34 -10.27 -11.44 2.79
CA GLU A 34 -9.13 -11.31 1.87
C GLU A 34 -8.27 -10.08 2.21
N LEU A 35 -8.91 -8.94 2.44
CA LEU A 35 -8.22 -7.71 2.81
C LEU A 35 -7.69 -7.78 4.26
N GLY A 36 -8.41 -8.45 5.16
CA GLY A 36 -7.93 -8.73 6.51
C GLY A 36 -6.68 -9.62 6.53
N SER A 37 -6.62 -10.63 5.66
CA SER A 37 -5.46 -11.50 5.49
C SER A 37 -4.25 -10.73 4.95
N LEU A 38 -4.48 -9.85 3.97
CA LEU A 38 -3.44 -8.94 3.46
C LEU A 38 -2.93 -8.00 4.57
N LEU A 39 -3.82 -7.34 5.31
CA LEU A 39 -3.44 -6.48 6.44
C LEU A 39 -2.65 -7.24 7.50
N GLY A 40 -3.03 -8.49 7.79
CA GLY A 40 -2.26 -9.38 8.66
C GLY A 40 -0.82 -9.57 8.19
N SER A 41 -0.64 -9.88 6.89
CA SER A 41 0.70 -10.03 6.30
C SER A 41 1.51 -8.72 6.30
N LEU A 42 0.86 -7.57 6.12
CA LEU A 42 1.51 -6.26 6.05
C LEU A 42 1.69 -5.57 7.40
N SER A 43 1.25 -6.21 8.49
CA SER A 43 1.25 -5.66 9.84
C SER A 43 2.60 -5.05 10.24
N THR A 44 2.55 -3.94 10.98
CA THR A 44 3.73 -3.18 11.39
C THR A 44 4.03 -3.33 12.88
N LEU A 45 5.31 -3.20 13.23
CA LEU A 45 5.76 -2.95 14.58
C LEU A 45 5.49 -1.49 15.00
N GLU A 46 5.73 -1.16 16.26
CA GLU A 46 5.54 0.20 16.80
C GLU A 46 6.39 1.27 16.09
N ASP A 47 7.50 0.86 15.46
CA ASP A 47 8.40 1.73 14.72
C ASP A 47 7.96 2.01 13.27
N GLY A 48 6.81 1.44 12.87
CA GLY A 48 6.21 1.59 11.54
C GLY A 48 6.82 0.73 10.45
N LEU A 49 7.73 -0.20 10.79
CA LEU A 49 8.25 -1.19 9.85
C LEU A 49 7.41 -2.46 9.84
N PRO A 50 7.33 -3.19 8.71
CA PRO A 50 6.62 -4.46 8.65
C PRO A 50 7.24 -5.49 9.61
N VAL A 51 6.40 -6.36 10.17
CA VAL A 51 6.86 -7.49 11.00
C VAL A 51 7.73 -8.45 10.19
N ASP A 52 7.38 -8.68 8.92
CA ASP A 52 8.15 -9.50 7.99
C ASP A 52 9.11 -8.60 7.17
N PRO A 53 10.44 -8.78 7.29
CA PRO A 53 11.42 -8.01 6.51
C PRO A 53 11.26 -8.14 4.99
N ALA A 54 10.74 -9.26 4.49
CA ALA A 54 10.53 -9.47 3.06
C ALA A 54 9.50 -8.47 2.47
N ASN A 55 8.53 -8.03 3.28
CA ASN A 55 7.57 -7.01 2.86
C ASN A 55 8.23 -5.63 2.75
N TRP A 56 9.23 -5.34 3.58
CA TRP A 56 9.98 -4.10 3.48
C TRP A 56 10.84 -4.05 2.21
N GLU A 57 11.49 -5.16 1.87
CA GLU A 57 12.25 -5.27 0.61
C GLU A 57 11.35 -5.07 -0.62
N GLN A 58 10.20 -5.77 -0.66
CA GLN A 58 9.21 -5.60 -1.72
C GLN A 58 8.67 -4.17 -1.81
N TRP A 59 8.47 -3.50 -0.67
CA TRP A 59 8.07 -2.10 -0.65
C TRP A 59 9.14 -1.18 -1.25
N LEU A 60 10.42 -1.39 -0.92
CA LEU A 60 11.51 -0.60 -1.49
C LEU A 60 11.63 -0.79 -3.01
N GLU A 61 11.41 -2.01 -3.51
CA GLU A 61 11.32 -2.29 -4.94
C GLU A 61 10.16 -1.53 -5.60
N ALA A 62 8.97 -1.56 -4.98
CA ALA A 62 7.81 -0.82 -5.47
C ALA A 62 8.05 0.70 -5.49
N VAL A 63 8.70 1.25 -4.46
CA VAL A 63 9.05 2.67 -4.38
C VAL A 63 10.07 3.05 -5.45
N LYS A 64 11.08 2.19 -5.69
CA LYS A 64 12.05 2.39 -6.77
C LYS A 64 11.35 2.39 -8.12
N ALA A 65 10.51 1.39 -8.38
CA ALA A 65 9.73 1.29 -9.62
C ALA A 65 8.84 2.52 -9.83
N ALA A 66 8.12 2.97 -8.80
CA ALA A 66 7.24 4.14 -8.86
C ALA A 66 8.00 5.45 -9.15
N ARG A 67 9.26 5.56 -8.70
CA ARG A 67 10.11 6.73 -8.97
C ARG A 67 10.78 6.70 -10.34
N GLU A 68 11.09 5.50 -10.84
CA GLU A 68 11.70 5.30 -12.16
C GLU A 68 10.66 5.35 -13.28
N SER A 69 9.42 4.93 -13.00
CA SER A 69 8.32 5.02 -13.96
C SER A 69 7.86 6.46 -14.12
N THR A 70 8.28 7.09 -15.22
CA THR A 70 7.67 8.33 -15.67
C THR A 70 6.31 7.98 -16.29
N ASP A 71 5.23 8.24 -15.56
CA ASP A 71 3.82 8.33 -16.01
C ASP A 71 3.07 7.07 -16.53
N GLU A 72 3.70 5.90 -16.78
CA GLU A 72 2.98 4.75 -17.35
C GLU A 72 2.41 3.72 -16.34
N ILE A 73 3.00 3.56 -15.13
CA ILE A 73 2.56 2.54 -14.14
C ILE A 73 1.19 2.89 -13.51
N THR A 74 0.79 4.17 -13.51
CA THR A 74 -0.52 4.61 -12.98
C THR A 74 -1.69 4.36 -13.95
N ARG A 75 -1.46 3.69 -15.09
CA ARG A 75 -2.59 3.08 -15.83
C ARG A 75 -2.91 1.74 -15.18
N LEU A 76 -3.81 1.77 -14.19
CA LEU A 76 -4.50 0.62 -13.60
C LEU A 76 -4.62 -0.54 -14.62
N HIS A 77 -3.75 -1.54 -14.51
CA HIS A 77 -3.93 -2.82 -15.18
C HIS A 77 -4.95 -3.64 -14.38
N LEU A 78 -6.20 -3.18 -14.38
CA LEU A 78 -7.33 -4.06 -14.15
C LEU A 78 -7.67 -4.72 -15.49
N THR A 79 -6.82 -5.63 -15.96
CA THR A 79 -7.23 -6.53 -17.03
C THR A 79 -8.33 -7.42 -16.46
N LYS A 80 -9.58 -7.02 -16.68
CA LYS A 80 -10.66 -8.00 -16.84
C LYS A 80 -10.22 -9.01 -17.90
N THR A 81 -10.85 -10.20 -17.87
CA THR A 81 -10.84 -11.30 -18.87
C THR A 81 -9.98 -12.47 -18.36
N GLU A 82 -10.50 -13.66 -18.01
CA GLU A 82 -11.61 -14.43 -18.59
C GLU A 82 -12.40 -15.24 -17.54
N VAL A 83 -13.74 -15.10 -17.54
CA VAL A 83 -14.65 -16.17 -17.10
C VAL A 83 -14.71 -17.18 -18.23
N LYS A 84 -14.18 -18.39 -18.03
CA LYS A 84 -14.39 -19.50 -18.97
C LYS A 84 -15.82 -20.03 -18.82
N LYS A 85 -16.53 -20.04 -19.94
CA LYS A 85 -17.84 -20.70 -20.14
C LYS A 85 -17.74 -22.21 -19.97
#